data_AF-A0A1Y5I608-F1
#
_entry.id   AF-A0A1Y5I608-F1
#
_cell.length_a   1.000
_cell.length_b   1.000
_cell.length_c   1.000
_cell.angle_alpha   90.00
_cell.angle_beta   90.00
_cell.angle_gamma   90.00
#
_symmetry.space_group_name_H-M   'P 1'
#
loop_
_entity.id
_entity.type
_entity.pdbx_description
1 polymer ?
#
loop_
_entity_poly.entity_id
_entity_poly.type
_entity_poly.pdbx_seq_one_letter_code
_entity_poly.pdbx_strand_id
1 'polypeptide(L)'
;MGGPVTALTAIGRRMTYKTSKWILIQDYRLAVTNVALQGVILFYVIFSLVSGKAYLQTEVPIGRVSNWGNGNDNFNTIQTTTSEQNTLGTKTINGNNYTLLPCGAGAANNALDAYKFNYSAAWEYENVKCAYMTPDELIWKRVDGGIFFTTHVTQKHTYREPKGSVDCAATKEFETGTSFPRESAAGTAGVCYYKRQTELLAIGAEHVSLGITHEFETKGHAAKMPKTYVRRSGSTETVLTFEAGRPIEMSLKQILDVAQVDLDKRYADQTANIGKDVSGEYGRGDDATRTPMVRLGGVRIFASIKYYNYDLHSKDASDTLSKGNTPYAILEVEPTFTWTGLGQGISYRPSVPGAINDPIDQQTGKPKGYLMDMYRYGVFIDVTTSGIVGVLNVVYIINVIVSGLVMLKVANSICDMVAMYFLGARSLMYKSHMNEELNFEREAAKFAVQGILSMPSFRRGDASGGGKDGLDIDEIYELVKETFHASDTMSGDSLSKGETNKSTRLRLSEQECRQMARYIVLAGDRQSQANYLSGKKRRTYEELRAERIDLAEWIELCTEGGMDTALLKKLAHVAREEEEHEERRLNIFHEQ
;
A
#
# COMPACT_ATOMS: atom_id res chain seq x y z
N MET A 1 26.84 -14.39 -57.26
CA MET A 1 25.47 -14.29 -56.72
C MET A 1 25.44 -14.87 -55.30
N GLY A 2 25.77 -14.06 -54.28
CA GLY A 2 25.59 -14.44 -52.88
C GLY A 2 24.27 -13.85 -52.38
N GLY A 3 23.22 -14.66 -52.32
CA GLY A 3 21.88 -14.18 -51.96
C GLY A 3 21.69 -13.94 -50.46
N PRO A 4 20.63 -13.23 -50.04
CA PRO A 4 20.28 -13.00 -48.63
C PRO A 4 20.10 -14.30 -47.82
N VAL A 5 19.81 -15.42 -48.50
CA VAL A 5 19.73 -16.77 -47.92
C VAL A 5 21.07 -17.23 -47.33
N THR A 6 22.21 -16.88 -47.94
CA THR A 6 23.53 -17.27 -47.46
C THR A 6 23.91 -16.51 -46.18
N ALA A 7 23.51 -15.24 -46.08
CA ALA A 7 23.74 -14.41 -44.90
C ALA A 7 22.90 -14.84 -43.69
N LEU A 8 21.59 -15.09 -43.88
CA LEU A 8 20.71 -15.63 -42.83
C LEU A 8 21.15 -17.01 -42.36
N THR A 9 21.64 -17.86 -43.26
CA THR A 9 22.18 -19.18 -42.93
C THR A 9 23.50 -19.08 -42.16
N ALA A 10 24.38 -18.13 -42.51
CA ALA A 10 25.61 -17.87 -41.77
C ALA A 10 25.32 -17.29 -40.36
N ILE A 11 24.35 -16.39 -40.24
CA ILE A 11 23.88 -15.86 -38.95
C ILE A 11 23.30 -17.01 -38.11
N GLY A 12 22.45 -17.85 -38.71
CA GLY A 12 21.84 -18.99 -38.01
C GLY A 12 22.84 -20.01 -37.49
N ARG A 13 23.93 -20.25 -38.23
CA ARG A 13 25.00 -21.17 -37.80
C ARG A 13 25.96 -20.59 -36.78
N ARG A 14 25.91 -19.27 -36.56
CA ARG A 14 26.64 -18.57 -35.48
C ARG A 14 25.78 -18.36 -34.23
N MET A 15 24.48 -18.68 -34.27
CA MET A 15 23.63 -18.63 -33.08
C MET A 15 24.02 -19.73 -32.11
N THR A 16 24.69 -19.35 -31.03
CA THR A 16 25.07 -20.25 -29.93
C THR A 16 24.08 -20.10 -28.78
N TYR A 17 23.57 -21.22 -28.24
CA TYR A 17 22.80 -21.23 -27.00
C TYR A 17 23.69 -21.74 -25.86
N LYS A 18 23.81 -20.96 -24.79
CA LYS A 18 24.52 -21.37 -23.57
C LYS A 18 23.52 -21.95 -22.59
N THR A 19 23.72 -23.20 -22.18
CA THR A 19 22.97 -23.83 -21.11
C THR A 19 23.84 -23.97 -19.86
N SER A 20 23.24 -23.84 -18.68
CA SER A 20 23.93 -24.18 -17.44
C SER A 20 24.15 -25.69 -17.38
N LYS A 21 25.35 -26.10 -16.94
CA LYS A 21 25.66 -27.49 -16.58
C LYS A 21 25.07 -27.74 -15.19
N TRP A 22 24.25 -28.78 -15.06
CA TRP A 22 23.62 -29.15 -13.79
C TRP A 22 24.11 -30.53 -13.35
N ILE A 23 24.21 -30.74 -12.05
CA ILE A 23 24.55 -32.03 -11.45
C ILE A 23 23.29 -32.56 -10.76
N LEU A 24 22.91 -33.79 -11.09
CA LEU A 24 21.75 -34.44 -10.49
C LEU A 24 22.17 -35.18 -9.21
N ILE A 25 21.77 -34.65 -8.05
CA ILE A 25 21.98 -35.31 -6.75
C ILE A 25 20.73 -36.13 -6.41
N GLN A 26 20.86 -37.46 -6.32
CA GLN A 26 19.78 -38.36 -5.91
C GLN A 26 19.75 -38.51 -4.37
N ASP A 27 19.15 -37.55 -3.66
CA ASP A 27 18.87 -37.63 -2.22
C ASP A 27 17.45 -37.14 -1.90
N TYR A 28 16.64 -37.99 -1.25
CA TYR A 28 15.25 -37.69 -0.92
C TYR A 28 15.12 -36.52 0.08
N ARG A 29 16.11 -36.29 0.96
CA ARG A 29 16.06 -35.23 1.98
C ARG A 29 16.17 -33.86 1.34
N LEU A 30 17.12 -33.72 0.40
CA LEU A 30 17.30 -32.50 -0.38
C LEU A 30 16.09 -32.26 -1.29
N ALA A 31 15.57 -33.31 -1.93
CA ALA A 31 14.38 -33.22 -2.77
C ALA A 31 13.14 -32.77 -1.96
N VAL A 32 12.88 -33.38 -0.81
CA VAL A 32 11.76 -33.00 0.07
C VAL A 32 11.93 -31.57 0.58
N THR A 33 13.15 -31.18 0.97
CA THR A 33 13.42 -29.81 1.45
C THR A 33 13.16 -28.78 0.36
N ASN A 34 13.63 -29.02 -0.87
CA ASN A 34 13.41 -28.10 -1.98
C ASN A 34 11.93 -27.98 -2.33
N VAL A 35 11.24 -29.12 -2.49
CA VAL A 35 9.80 -29.14 -2.80
C VAL A 35 8.97 -28.47 -1.69
N ALA A 36 9.32 -28.69 -0.42
CA ALA A 36 8.64 -28.04 0.71
C ALA A 36 8.83 -26.51 0.68
N LEU A 37 10.06 -26.03 0.47
CA LEU A 37 10.35 -24.59 0.36
C LEU A 37 9.63 -23.96 -0.84
N GLN A 38 9.66 -24.61 -2.00
CA GLN A 38 8.94 -24.16 -3.18
C GLN A 38 7.43 -24.12 -2.94
N GLY A 39 6.87 -25.12 -2.24
CA GLY A 39 5.46 -25.15 -1.85
C GLY A 39 5.07 -23.99 -0.94
N VAL A 40 5.90 -23.68 0.07
CA VAL A 40 5.69 -22.52 0.97
C VAL A 40 5.73 -21.20 0.21
N ILE A 41 6.70 -21.04 -0.71
CA ILE A 41 6.82 -19.83 -1.53
C ILE A 41 5.62 -19.68 -2.45
N LEU A 42 5.18 -20.75 -3.12
CA LEU A 42 4.01 -20.73 -3.99
C LEU A 42 2.74 -20.35 -3.21
N PHE A 43 2.56 -20.95 -2.02
CA PHE A 43 1.46 -20.60 -1.13
C PHE A 43 1.51 -19.12 -0.73
N TYR A 44 2.68 -18.61 -0.34
CA TYR A 44 2.87 -17.21 0.01
C TYR A 44 2.52 -16.26 -1.14
N VAL A 45 2.97 -16.57 -2.38
CA VAL A 45 2.67 -15.76 -3.56
C VAL A 45 1.16 -15.72 -3.84
N ILE A 46 0.48 -16.87 -3.77
CA ILE A 46 -0.98 -16.96 -3.96
C ILE A 46 -1.70 -16.20 -2.85
N PHE A 47 -1.29 -16.39 -1.60
CA PHE A 47 -1.85 -15.68 -0.45
C PHE A 47 -1.67 -14.16 -0.56
N SER A 48 -0.49 -13.70 -0.97
CA SER A 48 -0.23 -12.27 -1.18
C SER A 48 -1.07 -11.69 -2.32
N LEU A 49 -1.33 -12.47 -3.37
CA LEU A 49 -2.15 -12.03 -4.49
C LEU A 49 -3.63 -11.95 -4.12
N VAL A 50 -4.15 -12.96 -3.41
CA VAL A 50 -5.58 -13.04 -3.04
C VAL A 50 -5.89 -12.20 -1.80
N SER A 51 -5.24 -12.49 -0.67
CA SER A 51 -5.50 -11.82 0.61
C SER A 51 -4.90 -10.42 0.67
N GLY A 52 -3.70 -10.26 0.11
CA GLY A 52 -3.02 -8.95 0.04
C GLY A 52 -3.55 -8.04 -1.07
N LYS A 53 -4.42 -8.56 -1.96
CA LYS A 53 -4.97 -7.84 -3.14
C LYS A 53 -3.88 -7.14 -3.95
N ALA A 54 -2.68 -7.74 -4.02
CA ALA A 54 -1.49 -7.14 -4.62
C ALA A 54 -1.61 -6.91 -6.15
N TYR A 55 -2.70 -7.38 -6.78
CA TYR A 55 -3.06 -7.08 -8.16
C TYR A 55 -3.70 -5.69 -8.35
N LEU A 56 -4.02 -4.99 -7.25
CA LEU A 56 -4.61 -3.66 -7.25
C LEU A 56 -3.52 -2.60 -7.06
N GLN A 57 -3.51 -1.62 -7.94
CA GLN A 57 -2.87 -0.34 -7.68
C GLN A 57 -3.83 0.49 -6.83
N THR A 58 -3.44 0.80 -5.59
CA THR A 58 -4.24 1.59 -4.67
C THR A 58 -3.93 3.07 -4.80
N GLU A 59 -4.98 3.89 -4.74
CA GLU A 59 -4.89 5.35 -4.76
C GLU A 59 -5.79 5.95 -3.67
N VAL A 60 -5.36 7.10 -3.13
CA VAL A 60 -6.18 7.89 -2.22
C VAL A 60 -7.08 8.79 -3.07
N PRO A 61 -8.42 8.67 -2.94
CA PRO A 61 -9.37 9.46 -3.72
C PRO A 61 -9.40 10.92 -3.28
N ILE A 62 -9.60 11.81 -4.24
CA ILE A 62 -9.90 13.22 -3.98
C ILE A 62 -11.42 13.34 -3.83
N GLY A 63 -11.89 13.56 -2.60
CA GLY A 63 -13.30 13.78 -2.31
C GLY A 63 -13.70 15.25 -2.43
N ARG A 64 -14.91 15.49 -2.91
CA ARG A 64 -15.59 16.79 -2.88
C ARG A 64 -16.91 16.63 -2.17
N VAL A 65 -17.21 17.55 -1.27
CA VAL A 65 -18.41 17.50 -0.44
C VAL A 65 -19.10 18.86 -0.49
N SER A 66 -20.42 18.83 -0.54
CA SER A 66 -21.26 19.98 -0.22
C SER A 66 -22.33 19.57 0.76
N ASN A 67 -22.46 20.35 1.82
CA ASN A 67 -23.49 20.20 2.84
C ASN A 67 -24.48 21.37 2.81
N TRP A 68 -25.69 21.08 3.26
CA TRP A 68 -26.76 22.05 3.52
C TRP A 68 -27.61 21.53 4.68
N GLY A 69 -28.35 22.43 5.33
CA GLY A 69 -29.34 22.04 6.32
C GLY A 69 -30.65 22.76 6.09
N ASN A 70 -31.75 22.12 6.47
CA ASN A 70 -33.10 22.65 6.30
C ASN A 70 -33.97 22.34 7.53
N GLY A 71 -35.02 23.14 7.73
CA GLY A 71 -36.13 22.77 8.61
C GLY A 71 -37.08 21.76 7.96
N ASN A 72 -37.91 21.10 8.76
CA ASN A 72 -38.98 20.22 8.29
C ASN A 72 -40.25 20.39 9.14
N ASP A 73 -41.36 19.77 8.75
CA ASP A 73 -42.63 19.87 9.48
C ASP A 73 -42.57 19.32 10.91
N ASN A 74 -41.66 18.38 11.16
CA ASN A 74 -41.45 17.84 12.50
C ASN A 74 -40.85 18.90 13.45
N PHE A 75 -39.98 19.77 12.93
CA PHE A 75 -39.45 20.91 13.68
C PHE A 75 -40.58 21.81 14.20
N ASN A 76 -41.48 22.23 13.31
CA ASN A 76 -42.62 23.09 13.66
C ASN A 76 -43.55 22.39 14.67
N THR A 77 -43.83 21.10 14.44
CA THR A 77 -44.66 20.29 15.34
C THR A 77 -44.08 20.23 16.77
N ILE A 78 -42.76 20.12 16.89
CA ILE A 78 -42.08 20.03 18.19
C ILE A 78 -42.07 21.38 18.89
N GLN A 79 -41.85 22.48 18.17
CA GLN A 79 -41.97 23.81 18.75
C GLN A 79 -43.37 24.05 19.34
N THR A 80 -44.42 23.75 18.59
CA THR A 80 -45.81 23.89 19.07
C THR A 80 -46.12 22.95 20.23
N THR A 81 -45.62 21.71 20.22
CA THR A 81 -45.93 20.78 21.33
C THR A 81 -45.18 21.19 22.60
N THR A 82 -43.93 21.64 22.46
CA THR A 82 -43.07 22.02 23.59
C THR A 82 -43.58 23.30 24.27
N SER A 83 -44.23 24.20 23.53
CA SER A 83 -44.84 25.42 24.10
C SER A 83 -46.04 25.16 25.00
N GLU A 84 -46.57 23.94 25.02
CA GLU A 84 -47.65 23.51 25.92
C GLU A 84 -47.14 22.63 27.06
N GLN A 85 -45.86 22.23 27.07
CA GLN A 85 -45.31 21.32 28.07
C GLN A 85 -44.86 22.05 29.34
N ASN A 86 -45.47 21.72 30.48
CA ASN A 86 -45.08 22.30 31.77
C ASN A 86 -44.04 21.46 32.54
N THR A 87 -43.86 20.19 32.14
CA THR A 87 -42.89 19.25 32.73
C THR A 87 -42.06 18.60 31.65
N LEU A 88 -40.90 18.04 32.01
CA LEU A 88 -40.09 17.26 31.09
C LEU A 88 -40.93 16.09 30.53
N GLY A 89 -40.97 15.97 29.21
CA GLY A 89 -41.76 14.94 28.53
C GLY A 89 -40.98 14.29 27.39
N THR A 90 -41.64 13.36 26.70
CA THR A 90 -41.08 12.69 25.54
C THR A 90 -42.13 12.64 24.44
N LYS A 91 -41.73 12.88 23.19
CA LYS A 91 -42.57 12.66 22.01
C LYS A 91 -41.88 11.70 21.05
N THR A 92 -42.63 10.75 20.51
CA THR A 92 -42.13 9.86 19.48
C THR A 92 -42.56 10.38 18.11
N ILE A 93 -41.60 10.60 17.20
CA ILE A 93 -41.85 10.99 15.81
C ILE A 93 -41.01 10.08 14.90
N ASN A 94 -41.65 9.42 13.94
CA ASN A 94 -40.99 8.49 13.01
C ASN A 94 -40.16 7.40 13.72
N GLY A 95 -40.67 6.88 14.83
CA GLY A 95 -40.00 5.84 15.62
C GLY A 95 -38.87 6.32 16.55
N ASN A 96 -38.50 7.61 16.49
CA ASN A 96 -37.48 8.19 17.36
C ASN A 96 -38.13 8.92 18.53
N ASN A 97 -37.56 8.76 19.73
CA ASN A 97 -37.98 9.47 20.94
C ASN A 97 -37.21 10.79 21.07
N TYR A 98 -37.92 11.87 21.35
CA TYR A 98 -37.39 13.22 21.52
C TYR A 98 -37.81 13.78 22.87
N THR A 99 -36.87 14.40 23.57
CA THR A 99 -37.15 15.11 24.82
C THR A 99 -37.95 16.37 24.52
N LEU A 100 -39.05 16.57 25.24
CA LEU A 100 -39.78 17.83 25.28
C LEU A 100 -39.38 18.59 26.53
N LEU A 101 -38.80 19.77 26.35
CA LEU A 101 -38.41 20.64 27.45
C LEU A 101 -39.65 21.30 28.09
N PRO A 102 -39.65 21.55 29.41
CA PRO A 102 -40.74 22.23 30.10
C PRO A 102 -40.75 23.74 29.79
N CYS A 103 -41.29 24.12 28.63
CA CYS A 103 -41.28 25.49 28.11
C CYS A 103 -42.67 26.18 28.11
N GLY A 104 -43.68 25.50 28.62
CA GLY A 104 -45.06 25.97 28.66
C GLY A 104 -45.26 27.12 29.63
N ALA A 105 -46.33 27.89 29.41
CA ALA A 105 -46.65 29.06 30.25
C ALA A 105 -46.89 28.70 31.74
N GLY A 106 -47.24 27.44 32.04
CA GLY A 106 -47.40 26.92 33.39
C GLY A 106 -46.19 26.16 33.93
N ALA A 107 -45.05 26.16 33.22
CA ALA A 107 -43.83 25.52 33.70
C ALA A 107 -43.29 26.26 34.94
N ALA A 108 -42.73 25.49 35.89
CA ALA A 108 -42.12 26.08 37.07
C ALA A 108 -40.89 26.93 36.68
N ASN A 109 -40.63 28.02 37.41
CA ASN A 109 -39.50 28.93 37.12
C ASN A 109 -38.12 28.24 37.19
N ASN A 110 -38.03 27.10 37.86
CA ASN A 110 -36.82 26.28 38.01
C ASN A 110 -36.84 25.01 37.15
N ALA A 111 -37.79 24.86 36.23
CA ALA A 111 -37.96 23.64 35.45
C ALA A 111 -36.76 23.33 34.51
N LEU A 112 -35.93 24.33 34.22
CA LEU A 112 -34.71 24.20 33.41
C LEU A 112 -33.43 24.28 34.24
N ASP A 113 -33.51 24.25 35.58
CA ASP A 113 -32.35 24.39 36.47
C ASP A 113 -31.32 23.27 36.27
N ALA A 114 -31.73 22.12 35.74
CA ALA A 114 -30.83 21.02 35.42
C ALA A 114 -29.76 21.38 34.36
N TYR A 115 -30.04 22.38 33.51
CA TYR A 115 -29.14 22.89 32.48
C TYR A 115 -28.26 24.03 32.98
N LYS A 116 -28.44 24.50 34.23
CA LYS A 116 -27.55 25.48 34.83
C LYS A 116 -26.15 24.89 34.96
N PHE A 117 -25.15 25.74 34.72
CA PHE A 117 -23.76 25.34 34.83
C PHE A 117 -22.86 26.52 35.18
N ASN A 118 -21.94 26.37 36.12
CA ASN A 118 -20.89 27.35 36.36
C ASN A 118 -19.56 26.81 35.82
N TYR A 119 -19.10 27.32 34.67
CA TYR A 119 -17.84 26.88 34.08
C TYR A 119 -16.63 27.59 34.71
N SER A 120 -16.71 28.91 34.88
CA SER A 120 -15.63 29.71 35.44
C SER A 120 -16.16 31.04 35.99
N ALA A 121 -15.31 31.81 36.67
CA ALA A 121 -15.68 33.15 37.16
C ALA A 121 -16.18 34.13 36.08
N ALA A 122 -15.90 33.86 34.81
CA ALA A 122 -16.34 34.68 33.67
C ALA A 122 -17.53 34.07 32.90
N TRP A 123 -17.87 32.80 33.18
CA TRP A 123 -18.83 32.02 32.40
C TRP A 123 -19.74 31.23 33.35
N GLU A 124 -20.83 31.89 33.72
CA GLU A 124 -21.89 31.35 34.57
C GLU A 124 -23.20 31.29 33.78
N TYR A 125 -23.81 30.11 33.71
CA TYR A 125 -25.00 29.82 32.92
C TYR A 125 -26.18 29.54 33.86
N GLU A 126 -26.87 30.59 34.34
CA GLU A 126 -27.93 30.45 35.35
C GLU A 126 -29.35 30.73 34.84
N ASN A 127 -29.55 31.79 34.05
CA ASN A 127 -30.87 32.23 33.60
C ASN A 127 -31.30 31.50 32.32
N VAL A 128 -31.59 30.20 32.45
CA VAL A 128 -31.95 29.31 31.34
C VAL A 128 -33.42 29.45 30.94
N LYS A 129 -33.66 29.64 29.65
CA LYS A 129 -34.99 29.77 29.04
C LYS A 129 -35.07 29.04 27.71
N CYS A 130 -36.28 28.69 27.28
CA CYS A 130 -36.52 28.14 25.96
C CYS A 130 -36.57 29.23 24.90
N ALA A 131 -36.03 28.95 23.72
CA ALA A 131 -36.09 29.83 22.57
C ALA A 131 -36.69 29.13 21.35
N TYR A 132 -37.70 29.77 20.78
CA TYR A 132 -38.38 29.37 19.55
C TYR A 132 -37.73 30.14 18.40
N MET A 133 -36.74 29.51 17.78
CA MET A 133 -35.98 30.07 16.65
C MET A 133 -36.42 29.40 15.36
N THR A 134 -36.26 30.08 14.23
CA THR A 134 -36.49 29.44 12.93
C THR A 134 -35.31 28.53 12.56
N PRO A 135 -35.50 27.55 11.66
CA PRO A 135 -34.40 26.69 11.19
C PRO A 135 -33.20 27.49 10.67
N ASP A 136 -33.44 28.61 9.98
CA ASP A 136 -32.40 29.48 9.41
C ASP A 136 -31.56 30.19 10.48
N GLU A 137 -32.09 30.38 11.69
CA GLU A 137 -31.34 30.93 12.82
C GLU A 137 -30.45 29.88 13.51
N LEU A 138 -30.81 28.61 13.38
CA LEU A 138 -30.13 27.49 14.02
C LEU A 138 -28.99 26.93 13.17
N ILE A 139 -29.13 26.96 11.85
CA ILE A 139 -28.22 26.29 10.91
C ILE A 139 -27.20 27.30 10.35
N TRP A 140 -25.91 26.99 10.53
CA TRP A 140 -24.82 27.84 10.05
C TRP A 140 -23.83 27.03 9.23
N LYS A 141 -23.66 27.40 7.96
CA LYS A 141 -22.62 26.82 7.11
C LYS A 141 -21.29 27.52 7.39
N ARG A 142 -20.23 26.76 7.63
CA ARG A 142 -18.89 27.29 7.85
C ARG A 142 -18.07 27.22 6.58
N VAL A 143 -17.14 28.17 6.46
CA VAL A 143 -16.24 28.29 5.29
C VAL A 143 -15.21 27.17 5.20
N ASP A 144 -14.96 26.47 6.32
CA ASP A 144 -14.06 25.32 6.44
C ASP A 144 -14.69 24.01 5.94
N GLY A 145 -15.94 24.05 5.45
CA GLY A 145 -16.67 22.89 4.93
C GLY A 145 -17.53 22.17 5.97
N GLY A 146 -17.50 22.58 7.24
CA GLY A 146 -18.39 22.08 8.28
C GLY A 146 -19.77 22.74 8.29
N ILE A 147 -20.69 22.14 9.04
CA ILE A 147 -22.01 22.73 9.33
C ILE A 147 -22.24 22.75 10.83
N PHE A 148 -22.84 23.81 11.33
CA PHE A 148 -23.11 24.02 12.74
C PHE A 148 -24.62 24.11 12.98
N PHE A 149 -25.08 23.38 13.99
CA PHE A 149 -26.46 23.38 14.46
C PHE A 149 -26.50 23.94 15.87
N THR A 150 -27.16 25.09 16.03
CA THR A 150 -27.26 25.78 17.32
C THR A 150 -28.23 25.04 18.24
N THR A 151 -27.76 24.66 19.43
CA THR A 151 -28.61 24.06 20.48
C THR A 151 -28.81 25.00 21.66
N HIS A 152 -27.89 25.96 21.83
CA HIS A 152 -27.91 26.93 22.92
C HIS A 152 -27.32 28.28 22.47
N VAL A 153 -27.86 29.37 23.00
CA VAL A 153 -27.35 30.72 22.79
C VAL A 153 -27.23 31.45 24.12
N THR A 154 -26.03 31.88 24.47
CA THR A 154 -25.83 32.88 25.52
C THR A 154 -26.12 34.26 24.96
N GLN A 155 -27.27 34.81 25.31
CA GLN A 155 -27.69 36.15 24.92
C GLN A 155 -27.29 37.15 26.01
N LYS A 156 -26.41 38.10 25.66
CA LYS A 156 -26.00 39.20 26.54
C LYS A 156 -26.52 40.51 25.98
N HIS A 157 -27.40 41.16 26.73
CA HIS A 157 -27.76 42.55 26.50
C HIS A 157 -26.84 43.42 27.35
N THR A 158 -26.11 44.32 26.70
CA THR A 158 -25.25 45.28 27.39
C THR A 158 -25.63 46.69 26.96
N TYR A 159 -25.94 47.52 27.95
CA TYR A 159 -26.03 48.96 27.79
C TYR A 159 -24.76 49.61 28.32
N ARG A 160 -24.27 50.61 27.59
CA ARG A 160 -23.06 51.35 27.95
C ARG A 160 -23.25 52.84 27.73
N GLU A 161 -22.76 53.63 28.67
CA GLU A 161 -22.79 55.08 28.59
C GLU A 161 -21.53 55.69 29.24
N PRO A 162 -21.03 56.84 28.75
CA PRO A 162 -19.94 57.54 29.42
C PRO A 162 -20.29 57.83 30.88
N LYS A 163 -19.36 57.53 31.79
CA LYS A 163 -19.51 57.87 33.21
C LYS A 163 -19.41 59.40 33.37
N GLY A 164 -20.39 59.98 34.06
CA GLY A 164 -20.39 61.39 34.47
C GLY A 164 -19.53 61.64 35.70
N SER A 165 -19.82 62.71 36.44
CA SER A 165 -19.15 63.07 37.70
C SER A 165 -19.59 62.22 38.90
N VAL A 166 -20.66 61.44 38.75
CA VAL A 166 -21.23 60.56 39.79
C VAL A 166 -21.05 59.08 39.43
N ASP A 167 -21.17 58.21 40.43
CA ASP A 167 -21.14 56.76 40.23
C ASP A 167 -22.28 56.24 39.36
N CYS A 168 -22.03 55.10 38.73
CA CYS A 168 -23.00 54.44 37.87
C CYS A 168 -24.23 54.02 38.68
N ALA A 169 -25.42 54.30 38.13
CA ALA A 169 -26.68 53.91 38.74
C ALA A 169 -26.70 52.41 39.02
N ALA A 170 -27.42 51.95 40.05
CA ALA A 170 -27.47 50.52 40.40
C ALA A 170 -28.08 49.67 39.27
N THR A 171 -29.07 50.24 38.57
CA THR A 171 -29.73 49.62 37.43
C THR A 171 -29.99 50.66 36.34
N LYS A 172 -30.19 50.19 35.11
CA LYS A 172 -30.66 51.00 33.98
C LYS A 172 -31.87 50.34 33.34
N GLU A 173 -32.95 51.09 33.12
CA GLU A 173 -34.14 50.58 32.45
C GLU A 173 -33.92 50.53 30.92
N PHE A 174 -34.31 49.41 30.31
CA PHE A 174 -34.21 49.17 28.87
C PHE A 174 -35.57 49.36 28.18
N GLU A 175 -36.58 48.67 28.68
CA GLU A 175 -38.00 48.78 28.33
C GLU A 175 -38.81 48.75 29.63
N THR A 176 -40.04 49.26 29.61
CA THR A 176 -40.92 49.34 30.78
C THR A 176 -40.95 48.02 31.56
N GLY A 177 -40.41 48.03 32.79
CA GLY A 177 -40.37 46.86 33.65
C GLY A 177 -39.17 45.91 33.46
N THR A 178 -38.19 46.26 32.63
CA THR A 178 -36.93 45.53 32.48
C THR A 178 -35.73 46.41 32.79
N SER A 179 -35.04 46.13 33.90
CA SER A 179 -33.84 46.86 34.31
C SER A 179 -32.60 45.96 34.27
N PHE A 180 -31.48 46.52 33.83
CA PHE A 180 -30.20 45.84 33.74
C PHE A 180 -29.32 46.26 34.92
N PRO A 181 -28.78 45.30 35.69
CA PRO A 181 -27.89 45.61 36.80
C PRO A 181 -26.56 46.18 36.30
N ARG A 182 -25.99 47.09 37.09
CA ARG A 182 -24.63 47.59 36.84
C ARG A 182 -23.59 46.50 37.07
N GLU A 183 -22.51 46.55 36.30
CA GLU A 183 -21.34 45.69 36.51
C GLU A 183 -20.40 46.25 37.58
N SER A 184 -20.21 47.58 37.61
CA SER A 184 -19.36 48.27 38.59
C SER A 184 -19.93 49.65 38.92
N ALA A 185 -19.96 50.00 40.22
CA ALA A 185 -20.37 51.33 40.68
C ALA A 185 -19.39 52.42 40.22
N ALA A 186 -18.10 52.12 40.24
CA ALA A 186 -17.05 53.05 39.83
C ALA A 186 -16.99 53.24 38.30
N GLY A 187 -17.64 52.36 37.51
CA GLY A 187 -17.46 52.27 36.08
C GLY A 187 -16.07 51.74 35.69
N THR A 188 -15.90 51.35 34.44
CA THR A 188 -14.64 50.84 33.91
C THR A 188 -14.17 51.79 32.81
N ALA A 189 -12.95 52.31 32.92
CA ALA A 189 -12.39 53.30 31.98
C ALA A 189 -13.29 54.54 31.74
N GLY A 190 -14.02 54.97 32.77
CA GLY A 190 -14.94 56.11 32.67
C GLY A 190 -16.19 55.84 31.82
N VAL A 191 -16.65 54.58 31.81
CA VAL A 191 -17.90 54.09 31.18
C VAL A 191 -18.69 53.28 32.21
N CYS A 192 -20.00 53.47 32.24
CA CYS A 192 -20.93 52.64 33.00
C CYS A 192 -21.41 51.48 32.12
N TYR A 193 -21.27 50.25 32.61
CA TYR A 193 -21.74 49.03 31.95
C TYR A 193 -22.90 48.42 32.73
N TYR A 194 -23.97 48.10 32.02
CA TYR A 194 -25.15 47.42 32.56
C TYR A 194 -25.41 46.18 31.71
N LYS A 195 -25.42 45.00 32.34
CA LYS A 195 -25.41 43.72 31.64
C LYS A 195 -26.53 42.82 32.14
N ARG A 196 -27.19 42.14 31.21
CA ARG A 196 -28.12 41.05 31.50
C ARG A 196 -27.80 39.88 30.58
N GLN A 197 -27.67 38.70 31.18
CA GLN A 197 -27.39 37.45 30.47
C GLN A 197 -28.59 36.51 30.58
N THR A 198 -28.92 35.86 29.48
CA THR A 198 -29.95 34.81 29.39
C THR A 198 -29.40 33.67 28.56
N GLU A 199 -29.59 32.44 29.02
CA GLU A 199 -29.22 31.24 28.30
C GLU A 199 -30.44 30.71 27.57
N LEU A 200 -30.42 30.73 26.25
CA LEU A 200 -31.52 30.36 25.39
C LEU A 200 -31.29 28.95 24.82
N LEU A 201 -32.09 27.98 25.25
CA LEU A 201 -32.07 26.62 24.69
C LEU A 201 -32.95 26.58 23.43
N ALA A 202 -32.36 26.22 22.30
CA ALA A 202 -33.07 26.12 21.03
C ALA A 202 -34.00 24.90 21.03
N ILE A 203 -35.29 25.14 20.76
CA ILE A 203 -36.30 24.07 20.71
C ILE A 203 -36.37 23.47 19.31
N GLY A 204 -36.27 22.15 19.24
CA GLY A 204 -36.40 21.38 18.01
C GLY A 204 -35.12 21.27 17.19
N ALA A 205 -33.96 21.70 17.72
CA ALA A 205 -32.68 21.63 17.01
C ALA A 205 -32.36 20.21 16.49
N GLU A 206 -32.83 19.16 17.17
CA GLU A 206 -32.68 17.75 16.78
C GLU A 206 -33.42 17.37 15.49
N HIS A 207 -34.42 18.16 15.10
CA HIS A 207 -35.28 17.90 13.95
C HIS A 207 -34.81 18.56 12.67
N VAL A 208 -33.84 19.48 12.73
CA VAL A 208 -33.22 20.03 11.53
C VAL A 208 -32.55 18.90 10.75
N SER A 209 -32.64 18.95 9.42
CA SER A 209 -32.00 17.97 8.56
C SER A 209 -30.64 18.47 8.09
N LEU A 210 -29.71 17.53 7.95
CA LEU A 210 -28.44 17.66 7.25
C LEU A 210 -28.53 16.88 5.94
N GLY A 211 -28.28 17.56 4.83
CA GLY A 211 -28.01 16.93 3.55
C GLY A 211 -26.53 17.02 3.20
N ILE A 212 -25.94 15.92 2.74
CA ILE A 212 -24.56 15.86 2.24
C ILE A 212 -24.57 15.26 0.83
N THR A 213 -24.13 16.04 -0.15
CA THR A 213 -23.69 15.54 -1.44
C THR A 213 -22.20 15.32 -1.40
N HIS A 214 -21.76 14.18 -1.92
CA HIS A 214 -20.36 13.82 -1.96
C HIS A 214 -20.05 13.14 -3.29
N GLU A 215 -18.89 13.44 -3.83
CA GLU A 215 -18.35 12.83 -5.03
C GLU A 215 -16.86 12.59 -4.83
N PHE A 216 -16.28 11.64 -5.55
CA PHE A 216 -14.86 11.39 -5.50
C PHE A 216 -14.29 11.15 -6.89
N GLU A 217 -12.99 11.42 -7.01
CA GLU A 217 -12.22 11.18 -8.22
C GLU A 217 -10.87 10.54 -7.88
N THR A 218 -10.48 9.58 -8.71
CA THR A 218 -9.18 8.91 -8.76
C THR A 218 -8.77 8.80 -10.23
N LYS A 219 -7.56 8.32 -10.55
CA LYS A 219 -7.17 8.19 -11.96
C LYS A 219 -8.02 7.19 -12.74
N GLY A 220 -8.58 6.18 -12.06
CA GLY A 220 -9.35 5.10 -12.69
C GLY A 220 -10.84 5.09 -12.42
N HIS A 221 -11.32 5.81 -11.41
CA HIS A 221 -12.72 5.84 -11.01
C HIS A 221 -13.15 7.23 -10.57
N ALA A 222 -14.38 7.60 -10.95
CA ALA A 222 -15.07 8.75 -10.40
C ALA A 222 -16.54 8.38 -10.20
N ALA A 223 -17.13 8.80 -9.09
CA ALA A 223 -18.55 8.62 -8.86
C ALA A 223 -19.14 9.79 -8.08
N LYS A 224 -20.36 10.16 -8.45
CA LYS A 224 -21.18 11.13 -7.72
C LYS A 224 -22.20 10.37 -6.88
N MET A 225 -22.22 10.65 -5.58
CA MET A 225 -23.09 9.98 -4.61
C MET A 225 -23.06 8.46 -4.75
N PRO A 226 -21.89 7.81 -4.56
CA PRO A 226 -21.83 6.35 -4.53
C PRO A 226 -22.69 5.81 -3.38
N LYS A 227 -23.02 4.52 -3.45
CA LYS A 227 -23.74 3.84 -2.35
C LYS A 227 -22.98 4.07 -1.04
N THR A 228 -23.68 4.54 -0.01
CA THR A 228 -23.05 4.99 1.24
C THR A 228 -23.60 4.23 2.44
N TYR A 229 -22.70 3.74 3.27
CA TYR A 229 -23.01 3.03 4.51
C TYR A 229 -22.62 3.88 5.70
N VAL A 230 -23.54 4.11 6.63
CA VAL A 230 -23.29 4.92 7.83
C VAL A 230 -22.98 4.01 9.00
N ARG A 231 -21.85 4.28 9.66
CA ARG A 231 -21.30 3.49 10.75
C ARG A 231 -20.72 4.39 11.82
N ARG A 232 -20.51 3.81 13.00
CA ARG A 232 -19.65 4.42 14.01
C ARG A 232 -18.19 4.15 13.67
N SER A 233 -17.33 5.14 13.95
CA SER A 233 -15.88 4.95 13.96
C SER A 233 -15.50 3.71 14.81
N GLY A 234 -14.78 2.76 14.21
CA GLY A 234 -14.36 1.51 14.85
C GLY A 234 -15.40 0.37 14.91
N SER A 235 -16.61 0.54 14.39
CA SER A 235 -17.62 -0.53 14.29
C SER A 235 -17.79 -1.04 12.86
N THR A 236 -18.01 -2.35 12.70
CA THR A 236 -18.39 -2.98 11.44
C THR A 236 -19.90 -2.99 11.20
N GLU A 237 -20.69 -2.62 12.20
CA GLU A 237 -22.15 -2.60 12.10
C GLU A 237 -22.63 -1.39 11.28
N THR A 238 -23.49 -1.67 10.31
CA THR A 238 -24.10 -0.63 9.47
C THR A 238 -25.43 -0.19 10.05
N VAL A 239 -25.51 1.09 10.42
CA VAL A 239 -26.71 1.66 11.04
C VAL A 239 -27.70 2.12 9.97
N LEU A 240 -27.22 2.82 8.93
CA LEU A 240 -28.04 3.31 7.82
C LEU A 240 -27.34 3.05 6.49
N THR A 241 -28.12 2.89 5.42
CA THR A 241 -27.61 2.72 4.06
C THR A 241 -28.36 3.65 3.11
N PHE A 242 -27.59 4.37 2.29
CA PHE A 242 -28.10 5.24 1.23
C PHE A 242 -27.72 4.63 -0.12
N GLU A 243 -28.72 4.45 -0.98
CA GLU A 243 -28.51 3.92 -2.33
C GLU A 243 -27.78 4.94 -3.23
N ALA A 244 -27.10 4.44 -4.26
CA ALA A 244 -26.34 5.27 -5.18
C ALA A 244 -27.23 6.33 -5.88
N GLY A 245 -26.68 7.52 -6.10
CA GLY A 245 -27.36 8.65 -6.73
C GLY A 245 -28.24 9.47 -5.79
N ARG A 246 -28.33 9.11 -4.50
CA ARG A 246 -29.06 9.89 -3.48
C ARG A 246 -28.09 10.60 -2.54
N PRO A 247 -28.40 11.85 -2.13
CA PRO A 247 -27.65 12.50 -1.07
C PRO A 247 -27.85 11.79 0.27
N ILE A 248 -26.89 11.97 1.17
CA ILE A 248 -27.02 11.52 2.55
C ILE A 248 -27.90 12.55 3.26
N GLU A 249 -29.15 12.19 3.53
CA GLU A 249 -30.09 13.04 4.25
C GLU A 249 -30.43 12.41 5.59
N MET A 250 -30.11 13.10 6.67
CA MET A 250 -30.35 12.65 8.05
C MET A 250 -30.81 13.81 8.92
N SER A 251 -31.66 13.55 9.91
CA SER A 251 -31.90 14.54 10.96
C SER A 251 -30.71 14.63 11.91
N LEU A 252 -30.56 15.77 12.60
CA LEU A 252 -29.54 15.91 13.64
C LEU A 252 -29.69 14.80 14.69
N LYS A 253 -30.92 14.42 15.05
CA LYS A 253 -31.19 13.27 15.93
C LYS A 253 -30.58 11.97 15.42
N GLN A 254 -30.76 11.63 14.15
CA GLN A 254 -30.21 10.39 13.58
C GLN A 254 -28.68 10.39 13.63
N ILE A 255 -28.04 11.54 13.40
CA ILE A 255 -26.59 11.67 13.52
C ILE A 255 -26.14 11.47 14.97
N LEU A 256 -26.84 12.11 15.92
CA LEU A 256 -26.57 11.97 17.34
C LEU A 256 -26.78 10.53 17.82
N ASP A 257 -27.78 9.82 17.30
CA ASP A 257 -28.03 8.41 17.62
C ASP A 257 -26.92 7.48 17.12
N VAL A 258 -26.44 7.68 15.89
CA VAL A 258 -25.27 6.95 15.37
C VAL A 258 -24.05 7.23 16.25
N ALA A 259 -23.85 8.48 16.63
CA ALA A 259 -22.78 8.93 17.52
C ALA A 259 -22.98 8.52 18.99
N GLN A 260 -24.17 8.02 19.38
CA GLN A 260 -24.53 7.71 20.76
C GLN A 260 -24.43 8.92 21.71
N VAL A 261 -24.87 10.08 21.23
CA VAL A 261 -24.90 11.34 21.97
C VAL A 261 -26.34 11.73 22.27
N ASP A 262 -26.60 12.06 23.53
CA ASP A 262 -27.88 12.62 23.98
C ASP A 262 -27.67 14.08 24.40
N LEU A 263 -28.42 15.01 23.82
CA LEU A 263 -28.28 16.43 24.12
C LEU A 263 -28.63 16.75 25.59
N ASP A 264 -29.53 15.97 26.20
CA ASP A 264 -30.06 16.23 27.54
C ASP A 264 -29.32 15.47 28.64
N LYS A 265 -28.17 14.89 28.31
CA LYS A 265 -27.24 14.28 29.26
C LYS A 265 -25.96 15.08 29.39
N ARG A 266 -25.30 14.96 30.54
CA ARG A 266 -23.99 15.58 30.80
C ARG A 266 -22.90 14.85 30.03
N TYR A 267 -21.77 15.50 29.74
CA TYR A 267 -20.64 14.86 29.05
C TYR A 267 -20.18 13.55 29.73
N ALA A 268 -20.15 13.52 31.06
CA ALA A 268 -19.78 12.32 31.83
C ALA A 268 -20.78 11.15 31.68
N ASP A 269 -22.05 11.43 31.42
CA ASP A 269 -23.13 10.44 31.35
C ASP A 269 -23.38 9.93 29.92
N GLN A 270 -22.56 10.34 28.96
CA GLN A 270 -22.69 9.95 27.56
C GLN A 270 -22.18 8.53 27.35
N THR A 271 -22.95 7.72 26.63
CA THR A 271 -22.53 6.38 26.23
C THR A 271 -21.22 6.41 25.44
N ALA A 272 -21.02 7.44 24.61
CA ALA A 272 -19.81 7.67 23.83
C ALA A 272 -18.55 8.05 24.66
N ASN A 273 -18.71 8.38 25.94
CA ASN A 273 -17.63 8.76 26.87
C ASN A 273 -17.37 7.74 27.98
N ILE A 274 -18.02 6.58 27.98
CA ILE A 274 -17.77 5.54 28.98
C ILE A 274 -16.27 5.19 28.96
N GLY A 275 -15.61 5.38 30.11
CA GLY A 275 -14.18 5.10 30.29
C GLY A 275 -13.21 6.22 29.82
N LYS A 276 -13.70 7.38 29.39
CA LYS A 276 -12.87 8.56 29.06
C LYS A 276 -12.79 9.53 30.25
N ASP A 277 -11.64 10.14 30.44
CA ASP A 277 -11.48 11.22 31.43
C ASP A 277 -12.10 12.51 30.90
N VAL A 278 -13.06 13.05 31.64
CA VAL A 278 -13.78 14.30 31.36
C VAL A 278 -13.59 15.33 32.46
N SER A 279 -12.63 15.12 33.37
CA SER A 279 -12.34 16.01 34.50
C SER A 279 -11.92 17.42 34.09
N GLY A 280 -11.34 17.57 32.89
CA GLY A 280 -11.01 18.87 32.30
C GLY A 280 -12.22 19.75 31.96
N GLU A 281 -13.43 19.16 31.95
CA GLU A 281 -14.68 19.84 31.63
C GLU A 281 -15.55 20.10 32.89
N TYR A 282 -14.99 19.90 34.09
CA TYR A 282 -15.68 20.21 35.34
C TYR A 282 -15.80 21.72 35.56
N GLY A 283 -16.91 22.10 36.18
CA GLY A 283 -17.20 23.50 36.50
C GLY A 283 -16.54 23.98 37.79
N ARG A 284 -17.07 25.06 38.35
CA ARG A 284 -16.68 25.65 39.63
C ARG A 284 -17.85 25.61 40.61
N GLY A 285 -17.54 25.70 41.91
CA GLY A 285 -18.55 25.81 42.96
C GLY A 285 -19.40 24.54 43.01
N ASP A 286 -20.71 24.69 42.86
CA ASP A 286 -21.68 23.59 42.87
C ASP A 286 -21.55 22.63 41.67
N ASP A 287 -20.71 22.97 40.68
CA ASP A 287 -20.39 22.15 39.51
C ASP A 287 -18.94 21.62 39.50
N ALA A 288 -18.22 21.74 40.63
CA ALA A 288 -16.82 21.29 40.73
C ALA A 288 -16.58 19.79 40.42
N THR A 289 -17.63 18.98 40.46
CA THR A 289 -17.58 17.53 40.15
C THR A 289 -18.55 17.13 39.03
N ARG A 290 -19.04 18.08 38.24
CA ARG A 290 -20.02 17.82 37.17
C ARG A 290 -19.59 18.48 35.88
N THR A 291 -19.90 17.83 34.76
CA THR A 291 -19.73 18.39 33.40
C THR A 291 -21.02 19.07 32.94
N PRO A 292 -20.97 19.98 31.94
CA PRO A 292 -22.18 20.56 31.36
C PRO A 292 -23.03 19.51 30.63
N MET A 293 -24.31 19.84 30.42
CA MET A 293 -25.17 19.11 29.46
C MET A 293 -24.73 19.41 28.03
N VAL A 294 -24.83 18.42 27.14
CA VAL A 294 -24.40 18.59 25.74
C VAL A 294 -25.20 19.67 25.03
N ARG A 295 -26.50 19.83 25.34
CA ARG A 295 -27.32 20.92 24.80
C ARG A 295 -26.73 22.30 25.09
N LEU A 296 -26.12 22.47 26.26
CA LEU A 296 -25.50 23.73 26.70
C LEU A 296 -24.09 23.88 26.13
N GLY A 297 -23.21 22.89 26.34
CA GLY A 297 -21.80 23.00 25.94
C GLY A 297 -21.53 22.78 24.45
N GLY A 298 -22.44 22.10 23.76
CA GLY A 298 -22.26 21.65 22.38
C GLY A 298 -21.43 20.36 22.28
N VAL A 299 -21.22 19.89 21.05
CA VAL A 299 -20.39 18.72 20.74
C VAL A 299 -19.86 18.84 19.32
N ARG A 300 -18.66 18.34 19.08
CA ARG A 300 -18.07 18.25 17.75
C ARG A 300 -18.21 16.82 17.23
N ILE A 301 -18.68 16.65 16.00
CA ILE A 301 -18.89 15.35 15.37
C ILE A 301 -18.03 15.32 14.10
N PHE A 302 -17.09 14.39 14.07
CA PHE A 302 -16.30 14.10 12.88
C PHE A 302 -17.06 13.11 12.00
N ALA A 303 -17.49 13.57 10.84
CA ALA A 303 -18.17 12.82 9.80
C ALA A 303 -17.18 12.51 8.67
N SER A 304 -16.49 11.38 8.77
CA SER A 304 -15.45 10.97 7.82
C SER A 304 -16.03 10.09 6.73
N ILE A 305 -16.12 10.60 5.50
CA ILE A 305 -16.56 9.86 4.32
C ILE A 305 -15.34 9.19 3.70
N LYS A 306 -15.27 7.87 3.79
CA LYS A 306 -14.16 7.08 3.25
C LYS A 306 -14.62 6.25 2.04
N TYR A 307 -13.95 6.37 0.91
CA TYR A 307 -14.30 5.63 -0.31
C TYR A 307 -13.46 4.38 -0.46
N TYR A 308 -14.12 3.28 -0.84
CA TYR A 308 -13.48 1.97 -0.99
C TYR A 308 -14.08 1.18 -2.15
N ASN A 309 -13.32 0.22 -2.65
CA ASN A 309 -13.81 -0.87 -3.49
C ASN A 309 -13.06 -2.16 -3.13
N TYR A 310 -13.45 -3.30 -3.70
CA TYR A 310 -12.83 -4.59 -3.44
C TYR A 310 -12.65 -4.93 -1.96
N ASP A 311 -13.54 -4.47 -1.07
CA ASP A 311 -13.42 -4.71 0.38
C ASP A 311 -12.07 -4.24 0.96
N LEU A 312 -11.55 -3.11 0.49
CA LEU A 312 -10.28 -2.52 0.95
C LEU A 312 -10.40 -1.80 2.31
N HIS A 313 -11.61 -1.68 2.87
CA HIS A 313 -11.85 -0.97 4.12
C HIS A 313 -11.53 -1.80 5.36
N SER A 314 -11.58 -3.14 5.28
CA SER A 314 -11.25 -4.02 6.40
C SER A 314 -10.50 -5.28 5.94
N LYS A 315 -9.70 -5.83 6.86
CA LYS A 315 -9.11 -7.17 6.73
C LYS A 315 -9.99 -8.25 7.35
N ASP A 316 -11.05 -7.86 8.06
CA ASP A 316 -11.94 -8.76 8.76
C ASP A 316 -12.97 -9.37 7.81
N ALA A 317 -12.90 -10.69 7.64
CA ALA A 317 -13.76 -11.45 6.73
C ALA A 317 -15.27 -11.41 7.08
N SER A 318 -15.63 -10.88 8.25
CA SER A 318 -17.02 -10.69 8.69
C SER A 318 -17.70 -9.46 8.09
N ASP A 319 -16.93 -8.51 7.54
CA ASP A 319 -17.50 -7.33 6.90
C ASP A 319 -17.92 -7.66 5.46
N THR A 320 -19.22 -7.65 5.20
CA THR A 320 -19.81 -8.14 3.95
C THR A 320 -20.11 -7.03 2.93
N LEU A 321 -19.61 -5.82 3.18
CA LEU A 321 -19.71 -4.72 2.23
C LEU A 321 -19.10 -5.09 0.88
N SER A 322 -19.77 -4.67 -0.19
CA SER A 322 -19.45 -4.90 -1.61
C SER A 322 -18.01 -5.37 -1.90
N LYS A 323 -17.89 -6.63 -2.38
CA LYS A 323 -16.62 -7.25 -2.81
C LYS A 323 -16.23 -6.90 -4.26
N GLY A 324 -17.04 -6.08 -4.93
CA GLY A 324 -16.91 -5.77 -6.34
C GLY A 324 -15.96 -4.61 -6.65
N ASN A 325 -15.76 -4.38 -7.95
CA ASN A 325 -15.02 -3.22 -8.45
C ASN A 325 -15.74 -1.89 -8.17
N THR A 326 -17.07 -1.91 -8.07
CA THR A 326 -17.87 -0.69 -7.89
C THR A 326 -17.54 -0.01 -6.58
N PRO A 327 -17.03 1.23 -6.61
CA PRO A 327 -16.71 1.95 -5.39
C PRO A 327 -17.96 2.34 -4.60
N TYR A 328 -17.83 2.31 -3.29
CA TYR A 328 -18.83 2.73 -2.31
C TYR A 328 -18.18 3.62 -1.27
N ALA A 329 -18.99 4.30 -0.46
CA ALA A 329 -18.52 5.13 0.63
C ALA A 329 -18.97 4.56 1.99
N ILE A 330 -18.15 4.80 3.00
CA ILE A 330 -18.49 4.57 4.41
C ILE A 330 -18.43 5.93 5.09
N LEU A 331 -19.55 6.38 5.66
CA LEU A 331 -19.60 7.54 6.54
C LEU A 331 -19.37 7.05 7.97
N GLU A 332 -18.20 7.32 8.51
CA GLU A 332 -17.87 7.08 9.91
C GLU A 332 -18.18 8.33 10.73
N VAL A 333 -18.94 8.14 11.81
CA VAL A 333 -19.32 9.21 12.74
C VAL A 333 -18.61 9.01 14.06
N GLU A 334 -17.92 10.05 14.54
CA GLU A 334 -17.19 10.05 15.80
C GLU A 334 -17.44 11.36 16.58
N PRO A 335 -17.97 11.29 17.82
CA PRO A 335 -18.16 12.48 18.65
C PRO A 335 -16.90 12.82 19.46
N THR A 336 -16.67 14.11 19.66
CA THR A 336 -15.69 14.69 20.59
C THR A 336 -16.38 15.75 21.43
N PHE A 337 -16.29 15.60 22.74
CA PHE A 337 -16.94 16.48 23.70
C PHE A 337 -15.97 17.58 24.12
N THR A 338 -16.32 18.80 23.76
CA THR A 338 -15.62 20.03 24.08
C THR A 338 -16.61 21.16 23.90
N TRP A 339 -16.39 22.28 24.58
CA TRP A 339 -17.14 23.50 24.33
C TRP A 339 -17.08 23.87 22.85
N THR A 340 -18.23 23.82 22.18
CA THR A 340 -18.33 23.97 20.73
C THR A 340 -19.19 25.18 20.43
N GLY A 341 -18.55 26.31 20.16
CA GLY A 341 -19.21 27.59 19.93
C GLY A 341 -18.76 28.30 18.66
N LEU A 342 -19.66 29.12 18.09
CA LEU A 342 -19.39 29.94 16.91
C LEU A 342 -18.74 31.30 17.23
N GLY A 343 -18.63 31.64 18.51
CA GLY A 343 -18.16 32.94 18.95
C GLY A 343 -19.28 33.98 19.09
N GLN A 344 -18.87 35.24 19.23
CA GLN A 344 -19.77 36.37 19.47
C GLN A 344 -20.47 36.85 18.21
N GLY A 345 -21.79 37.02 18.29
CA GLY A 345 -22.62 37.64 17.27
C GLY A 345 -23.11 38.99 17.76
N ILE A 346 -22.28 40.03 17.64
CA ILE A 346 -22.58 41.36 18.18
C ILE A 346 -23.42 42.15 17.19
N SER A 347 -24.58 42.61 17.65
CA SER A 347 -25.38 43.63 16.96
C SER A 347 -25.48 44.88 17.84
N TYR A 348 -25.37 46.05 17.21
CA TYR A 348 -25.57 47.33 17.88
C TYR A 348 -26.98 47.83 17.58
N ARG A 349 -27.63 48.41 18.60
CA ARG A 349 -28.96 49.04 18.46
C ARG A 349 -28.87 50.48 18.95
N PRO A 350 -29.48 51.45 18.24
CA PRO A 350 -29.56 52.82 18.73
C PRO A 350 -30.45 52.86 19.99
N SER A 351 -30.19 53.81 20.88
CA SER A 351 -31.00 53.98 22.09
C SER A 351 -32.37 54.63 21.86
N VAL A 352 -32.61 55.13 20.65
CA VAL A 352 -33.86 55.77 20.24
C VAL A 352 -34.20 55.34 18.81
N PRO A 353 -35.47 54.98 18.50
CA PRO A 353 -35.89 54.71 17.13
C PRO A 353 -35.58 55.89 16.19
N GLY A 354 -34.95 55.61 15.04
CA GLY A 354 -34.60 56.63 14.05
C GLY A 354 -33.26 57.36 14.25
N ALA A 355 -32.55 57.11 15.36
CA ALA A 355 -31.20 57.62 15.55
C ALA A 355 -30.17 56.81 14.74
N ILE A 356 -29.09 57.48 14.30
CA ILE A 356 -27.93 56.81 13.72
C ILE A 356 -27.36 55.85 14.79
N ASN A 357 -27.14 54.60 14.39
CA ASN A 357 -26.55 53.58 15.23
C ASN A 357 -25.04 53.85 15.37
N ASP A 358 -24.68 54.81 16.22
CA ASP A 358 -23.27 55.08 16.53
C ASP A 358 -22.89 54.38 17.85
N PRO A 359 -22.17 53.25 17.78
CA PRO A 359 -21.76 52.51 18.97
C PRO A 359 -20.69 53.26 19.78
N ILE A 360 -20.05 54.27 19.20
CA ILE A 360 -18.95 55.03 19.80
C ILE A 360 -19.28 56.52 19.76
N ASP A 361 -19.17 57.18 20.89
CA ASP A 361 -19.28 58.63 20.95
C ASP A 361 -18.06 59.26 20.24
N GLN A 362 -18.29 59.96 19.12
CA GLN A 362 -17.21 60.50 18.27
C GLN A 362 -16.37 61.60 18.94
N GLN A 363 -16.89 62.25 19.98
CA GLN A 363 -16.18 63.33 20.67
C GLN A 363 -15.25 62.78 21.76
N THR A 364 -15.67 61.71 22.42
CA THR A 364 -14.95 61.13 23.56
C THR A 364 -14.25 59.81 23.24
N GLY A 365 -14.54 59.20 22.09
CA GLY A 365 -14.12 57.85 21.73
C GLY A 365 -14.73 56.77 22.64
N LYS A 366 -15.64 57.13 23.55
CA LYS A 366 -16.21 56.22 24.54
C LYS A 366 -17.43 55.52 23.99
N PRO A 367 -17.63 54.24 24.32
CA PRO A 367 -18.79 53.50 23.85
C PRO A 367 -20.10 54.07 24.43
N LYS A 368 -21.13 54.11 23.58
CA LYS A 368 -22.48 54.55 23.96
C LYS A 368 -23.52 53.66 23.28
N GLY A 369 -24.65 53.43 23.94
CA GLY A 369 -25.81 52.75 23.36
C GLY A 369 -25.89 51.27 23.69
N TYR A 370 -26.70 50.54 22.92
CA TYR A 370 -27.02 49.14 23.19
C TYR A 370 -26.21 48.22 22.30
N LEU A 371 -25.70 47.15 22.89
CA LEU A 371 -25.21 45.99 22.16
C LEU A 371 -25.93 44.74 22.64
N MET A 372 -26.22 43.87 21.69
CA MET A 372 -26.71 42.53 21.93
C MET A 372 -25.68 41.57 21.35
N ASP A 373 -25.12 40.74 22.22
CA ASP A 373 -24.20 39.67 21.85
C ASP A 373 -24.93 38.33 21.96
N MET A 374 -25.01 37.60 20.85
CA MET A 374 -25.52 36.22 20.82
C MET A 374 -24.34 35.28 20.58
N TYR A 375 -23.83 34.71 21.66
CA TYR A 375 -22.82 33.66 21.58
C TYR A 375 -23.50 32.32 21.43
N ARG A 376 -23.27 31.62 20.31
CA ARG A 376 -23.95 30.36 19.97
C ARG A 376 -23.10 29.14 20.31
N TYR A 377 -23.71 28.15 20.94
CA TYR A 377 -23.17 26.82 21.20
C TYR A 377 -24.03 25.75 20.52
N GLY A 378 -23.43 24.62 20.20
CA GLY A 378 -24.18 23.52 19.60
C GLY A 378 -23.35 22.43 18.96
N VAL A 379 -23.97 21.75 17.99
CA VAL A 379 -23.38 20.60 17.32
C VAL A 379 -22.64 21.07 16.09
N PHE A 380 -21.32 20.89 16.06
CA PHE A 380 -20.51 21.13 14.88
C PHE A 380 -20.20 19.82 14.17
N ILE A 381 -20.51 19.72 12.88
CA ILE A 381 -20.27 18.53 12.07
C ILE A 381 -19.18 18.84 11.04
N ASP A 382 -18.01 18.26 11.26
CA ASP A 382 -16.88 18.32 10.34
C ASP A 382 -16.99 17.19 9.33
N VAL A 383 -17.21 17.55 8.06
CA VAL A 383 -17.27 16.55 6.99
C VAL A 383 -15.91 16.49 6.32
N THR A 384 -15.26 15.33 6.41
CA THR A 384 -13.97 15.07 5.76
C THR A 384 -14.08 13.92 4.79
N THR A 385 -13.18 13.87 3.80
CA THR A 385 -13.13 12.78 2.82
C THR A 385 -11.77 12.10 2.80
N SER A 386 -11.76 10.77 2.73
CA SER A 386 -10.55 9.96 2.59
C SER A 386 -10.88 8.62 1.93
N GLY A 387 -10.01 7.62 2.01
CA GLY A 387 -10.27 6.27 1.56
C GLY A 387 -9.13 5.66 0.75
N ILE A 388 -9.38 4.47 0.22
CA ILE A 388 -8.44 3.73 -0.63
C ILE A 388 -9.26 3.03 -1.72
N VAL A 389 -9.00 3.40 -2.96
CA VAL A 389 -9.64 2.78 -4.13
C VAL A 389 -8.56 2.07 -4.95
N GLY A 390 -8.79 0.79 -5.25
CA GLY A 390 -7.92 -0.04 -6.07
C GLY A 390 -8.36 -0.07 -7.53
N VAL A 391 -7.39 0.00 -8.45
CA VAL A 391 -7.59 -0.27 -9.88
C VAL A 391 -6.76 -1.49 -10.25
N LEU A 392 -7.34 -2.42 -11.02
CA LEU A 392 -6.60 -3.59 -11.49
C LEU A 392 -5.43 -3.17 -12.38
N ASN A 393 -4.22 -3.59 -12.02
CA ASN A 393 -3.02 -3.28 -12.80
C ASN A 393 -2.20 -4.56 -13.05
N VAL A 394 -2.10 -4.96 -14.32
CA VAL A 394 -1.39 -6.17 -14.74
C VAL A 394 0.11 -6.11 -14.41
N VAL A 395 0.71 -4.92 -14.41
CA VAL A 395 2.13 -4.75 -14.05
C VAL A 395 2.38 -5.17 -12.60
N TYR A 396 1.43 -4.88 -11.70
CA TYR A 396 1.54 -5.30 -10.30
C TYR A 396 1.44 -6.82 -10.17
N ILE A 397 0.56 -7.47 -10.93
CA ILE A 397 0.49 -8.94 -11.00
C ILE A 397 1.83 -9.53 -11.47
N ILE A 398 2.39 -8.97 -12.55
CA ILE A 398 3.69 -9.41 -13.08
C ILE A 398 4.78 -9.23 -12.03
N ASN A 399 4.82 -8.11 -11.33
CA ASN A 399 5.83 -7.86 -10.29
C ASN A 399 5.76 -8.86 -9.14
N VAL A 400 4.55 -9.25 -8.71
CA VAL A 400 4.36 -10.29 -7.69
C VAL A 400 4.84 -11.64 -8.20
N ILE A 401 4.53 -12.01 -9.45
CA ILE A 401 4.99 -13.26 -10.05
C ILE A 401 6.52 -13.27 -10.21
N VAL A 402 7.12 -12.18 -10.68
CA VAL A 402 8.58 -12.04 -10.82
C VAL A 402 9.26 -12.17 -9.46
N SER A 403 8.72 -11.50 -8.43
CA SER A 403 9.22 -11.63 -7.05
C SER A 403 9.12 -13.07 -6.54
N GLY A 404 8.01 -13.76 -6.83
CA GLY A 404 7.83 -15.17 -6.54
C GLY A 404 8.86 -16.08 -7.26
N LEU A 405 9.10 -15.86 -8.55
CA LEU A 405 10.10 -16.60 -9.33
C LEU A 405 11.53 -16.38 -8.79
N VAL A 406 11.84 -15.17 -8.33
CA VAL A 406 13.12 -14.89 -7.67
C VAL A 406 13.21 -15.65 -6.34
N MET A 407 12.16 -15.63 -5.52
CA MET A 407 12.14 -16.40 -4.26
C MET A 407 12.28 -17.91 -4.49
N LEU A 408 11.71 -18.47 -5.56
CA LEU A 408 11.91 -19.89 -5.92
C LEU A 408 13.38 -20.22 -6.19
N LYS A 409 14.17 -19.30 -6.76
CA LYS A 409 15.63 -19.50 -6.88
C LYS A 409 16.34 -19.46 -5.53
N VAL A 410 15.88 -18.63 -4.59
CA VAL A 410 16.44 -18.59 -3.23
C VAL A 410 16.26 -19.94 -2.53
N ALA A 411 15.15 -20.65 -2.75
CA ALA A 411 14.97 -22.01 -2.23
C ALA A 411 16.07 -22.97 -2.70
N ASN A 412 16.45 -22.92 -3.99
CA ASN A 412 17.56 -23.72 -4.50
C ASN A 412 18.88 -23.36 -3.81
N SER A 413 19.18 -22.07 -3.64
CA SER A 413 20.40 -21.66 -2.93
C SER A 413 20.44 -22.11 -1.46
N ILE A 414 19.29 -22.13 -0.78
CA ILE A 414 19.18 -22.69 0.57
C ILE A 414 19.45 -24.21 0.53
N CYS A 415 18.88 -24.93 -0.43
CA CYS A 415 19.14 -26.36 -0.61
C CYS A 415 20.60 -26.65 -0.94
N ASP A 416 21.26 -25.82 -1.76
CA ASP A 416 22.68 -25.94 -2.08
C ASP A 416 23.53 -25.73 -0.81
N MET A 417 23.16 -24.75 0.03
CA MET A 417 23.82 -24.54 1.33
C MET A 417 23.63 -25.74 2.26
N VAL A 418 22.43 -26.32 2.31
CA VAL A 418 22.14 -27.56 3.06
C VAL A 418 22.97 -28.72 2.52
N ALA A 419 23.04 -28.87 1.20
CA ALA A 419 23.82 -29.92 0.54
C ALA A 419 25.32 -29.79 0.83
N MET A 420 25.87 -28.57 0.82
CA MET A 420 27.31 -28.32 1.01
C MET A 420 27.78 -28.39 2.46
N TYR A 421 26.92 -28.08 3.45
CA TYR A 421 27.38 -27.89 4.84
C TYR A 421 26.67 -28.74 5.90
N PHE A 422 25.42 -29.18 5.68
CA PHE A 422 24.57 -29.69 6.77
C PHE A 422 24.35 -31.22 6.78
N LEU A 423 24.82 -31.96 5.78
CA LEU A 423 24.65 -33.42 5.66
C LEU A 423 25.93 -34.21 6.04
N GLY A 424 26.86 -33.57 6.75
CA GLY A 424 28.07 -34.21 7.30
C GLY A 424 28.98 -34.81 6.22
N ALA A 425 29.32 -36.09 6.33
CA ALA A 425 30.21 -36.75 5.37
C ALA A 425 29.67 -36.78 3.94
N ARG A 426 28.34 -36.78 3.76
CA ARG A 426 27.71 -36.72 2.41
C ARG A 426 27.89 -35.35 1.77
N SER A 427 27.91 -34.29 2.57
CA SER A 427 28.14 -32.93 2.10
C SER A 427 29.52 -32.73 1.48
N LEU A 428 30.54 -33.43 1.96
CA LEU A 428 31.89 -33.41 1.36
C LEU A 428 31.85 -33.97 -0.08
N MET A 429 31.12 -35.06 -0.31
CA MET A 429 30.93 -35.64 -1.64
C MET A 429 30.10 -34.74 -2.56
N TYR A 430 29.03 -34.12 -2.03
CA TYR A 430 28.24 -33.18 -2.84
C TYR A 430 29.04 -31.94 -3.23
N LYS A 431 29.82 -31.40 -2.30
CA LYS A 431 30.70 -30.25 -2.56
C LYS A 431 31.76 -30.57 -3.61
N SER A 432 32.39 -31.74 -3.55
CA SER A 432 33.42 -32.14 -4.52
C SER A 432 32.88 -32.32 -5.94
N HIS A 433 31.60 -32.71 -6.07
CA HIS A 433 30.97 -32.83 -7.38
C HIS A 433 30.42 -31.48 -7.86
N MET A 434 29.84 -30.66 -6.98
CA MET A 434 29.32 -29.34 -7.31
C MET A 434 30.42 -28.35 -7.72
N ASN A 435 31.60 -28.44 -7.11
CA ASN A 435 32.73 -27.58 -7.38
C ASN A 435 33.83 -28.39 -8.09
N GLU A 436 33.96 -28.23 -9.41
CA GLU A 436 35.11 -28.72 -10.16
C GLU A 436 36.28 -27.75 -9.95
N GLU A 437 37.33 -28.20 -9.25
CA GLU A 437 38.56 -27.42 -9.08
C GLU A 437 39.38 -27.46 -10.37
N LEU A 438 39.55 -26.29 -11.02
CA LEU A 438 40.38 -26.15 -12.20
C LEU A 438 41.82 -25.81 -11.78
N ASN A 439 42.74 -26.76 -11.94
CA ASN A 439 44.17 -26.48 -11.89
C ASN A 439 44.70 -26.38 -13.33
N PHE A 440 45.16 -25.17 -13.71
CA PHE A 440 45.61 -24.87 -15.07
C PHE A 440 46.84 -25.68 -15.48
N GLU A 441 47.78 -25.97 -14.56
CA GLU A 441 48.98 -26.77 -14.84
C GLU A 441 48.61 -28.21 -15.17
N ARG A 442 47.64 -28.76 -14.42
CA ARG A 442 47.16 -30.12 -14.64
C ARG A 442 46.45 -30.25 -15.99
N GLU A 443 45.64 -29.28 -16.38
CA GLU A 443 44.98 -29.29 -17.70
C GLU A 443 45.98 -29.07 -18.84
N ALA A 444 47.00 -28.21 -18.66
CA ALA A 444 48.09 -28.04 -19.62
C ALA A 444 48.92 -29.31 -19.82
N ALA A 445 49.28 -29.98 -18.72
CA ALA A 445 49.98 -31.27 -18.78
C ALA A 445 49.12 -32.35 -19.46
N LYS A 446 47.82 -32.40 -19.16
CA LYS A 446 46.89 -33.35 -19.77
C LYS A 446 46.77 -33.14 -21.29
N PHE A 447 46.67 -31.89 -21.75
CA PHE A 447 46.67 -31.55 -23.17
C PHE A 447 47.97 -32.01 -23.85
N ALA A 448 49.14 -31.72 -23.25
CA ALA A 448 50.44 -32.14 -23.80
C ALA A 448 50.57 -33.67 -23.90
N VAL A 449 50.18 -34.41 -22.86
CA VAL A 449 50.22 -35.88 -22.84
C VAL A 449 49.26 -36.48 -23.89
N GLN A 450 48.05 -35.94 -24.03
CA GLN A 450 47.10 -36.38 -25.06
C GLN A 450 47.63 -36.12 -26.48
N GLY A 451 48.32 -34.99 -26.71
CA GLY A 451 49.02 -34.73 -27.97
C GLY A 451 50.17 -35.71 -28.26
N ILE A 452 50.91 -36.12 -27.23
CA ILE A 452 51.94 -37.16 -27.36
C ILE A 452 51.31 -38.52 -27.73
N LEU A 453 50.17 -38.86 -27.15
CA LEU A 453 49.47 -40.13 -27.40
C LEU A 453 48.74 -40.18 -28.75
N SER A 454 48.38 -39.04 -29.34
CA SER A 454 47.72 -38.99 -30.66
C SER A 454 48.71 -39.03 -31.84
N MET A 455 49.99 -38.77 -31.61
CA MET A 455 51.02 -38.83 -32.64
C MET A 455 51.19 -40.25 -33.25
N PRO A 456 51.24 -41.36 -32.47
CA PRO A 456 51.29 -42.70 -33.04
C PRO A 456 50.05 -43.10 -33.84
N SER A 457 48.85 -42.66 -33.44
CA SER A 457 47.62 -42.96 -34.19
C SER A 457 47.58 -42.22 -35.52
N PHE A 458 48.05 -40.97 -35.57
CA PHE A 458 48.22 -40.21 -36.80
C PHE A 458 49.16 -40.92 -37.78
N ARG A 459 50.34 -41.34 -37.30
CA ARG A 459 51.34 -42.05 -38.11
C ARG A 459 50.87 -43.42 -38.59
N ARG A 460 50.00 -44.09 -37.83
CA ARG A 460 49.40 -45.37 -38.24
C ARG A 460 48.38 -45.18 -39.35
N GLY A 461 47.60 -44.10 -39.31
CA GLY A 461 46.63 -43.77 -40.35
C GLY A 461 47.26 -43.33 -41.67
N ASP A 462 48.32 -42.51 -41.61
CA ASP A 462 49.05 -42.02 -42.78
C ASP A 462 50.06 -43.08 -43.28
N ALA A 463 49.53 -44.27 -43.60
CA ALA A 463 50.32 -45.40 -44.08
C ALA A 463 50.75 -45.21 -45.55
N SER A 464 50.09 -44.32 -46.29
CA SER A 464 50.34 -44.09 -47.72
C SER A 464 51.38 -42.98 -47.99
N GLY A 465 51.54 -41.99 -47.10
CA GLY A 465 52.44 -40.83 -47.25
C GLY A 465 53.66 -40.81 -46.31
N GLY A 466 53.81 -41.80 -45.43
CA GLY A 466 54.96 -41.90 -44.51
C GLY A 466 54.98 -40.85 -43.39
N GLY A 467 53.81 -40.33 -43.00
CA GLY A 467 53.65 -39.34 -41.94
C GLY A 467 53.83 -37.88 -42.38
N LYS A 468 53.68 -37.58 -43.68
CA LYS A 468 53.93 -36.25 -44.27
C LYS A 468 52.79 -35.69 -45.12
N ASP A 469 51.87 -36.52 -45.62
CA ASP A 469 50.85 -36.09 -46.58
C ASP A 469 49.46 -35.83 -45.95
N GLY A 470 49.33 -36.04 -44.63
CA GLY A 470 48.10 -35.80 -43.88
C GLY A 470 47.07 -36.91 -44.06
N LEU A 471 46.10 -37.01 -43.14
CA LEU A 471 45.10 -38.09 -43.16
C LEU A 471 43.96 -37.78 -44.12
N ASP A 472 43.66 -38.72 -45.02
CA ASP A 472 42.49 -38.63 -45.90
C ASP A 472 41.23 -39.33 -45.34
N ILE A 473 40.07 -39.04 -45.94
CA ILE A 473 38.79 -39.57 -45.45
C ILE A 473 38.69 -41.10 -45.57
N ASP A 474 39.35 -41.70 -46.54
CA ASP A 474 39.33 -43.15 -46.75
C ASP A 474 40.30 -43.85 -45.79
N GLU A 475 41.45 -43.24 -45.47
CA GLU A 475 42.36 -43.67 -44.39
C GLU A 475 41.71 -43.57 -43.01
N ILE A 476 40.99 -42.49 -42.73
CA ILE A 476 40.22 -42.32 -41.50
C ILE A 476 39.08 -43.35 -41.44
N TYR A 477 38.43 -43.63 -42.57
CA TYR A 477 37.42 -44.68 -42.64
C TYR A 477 38.00 -46.07 -42.30
N GLU A 478 39.17 -46.41 -42.85
CA GLU A 478 39.85 -47.67 -42.51
C GLU A 478 40.30 -47.70 -41.05
N LEU A 479 40.79 -46.59 -40.47
CA LEU A 479 41.10 -46.50 -39.04
C LEU A 479 39.86 -46.71 -38.15
N VAL A 480 38.72 -46.10 -38.49
CA VAL A 480 37.45 -46.27 -37.77
C VAL A 480 36.98 -47.71 -37.93
N LYS A 481 37.05 -48.26 -39.15
CA LYS A 481 36.66 -49.63 -39.43
C LYS A 481 37.54 -50.62 -38.66
N GLU A 482 38.85 -50.47 -38.69
CA GLU A 482 39.79 -51.30 -37.92
C GLU A 482 39.47 -51.20 -36.42
N THR A 483 39.25 -49.99 -35.87
CA THR A 483 38.99 -49.81 -34.44
C THR A 483 37.67 -50.45 -33.98
N PHE A 484 36.59 -50.28 -34.75
CA PHE A 484 35.26 -50.79 -34.40
C PHE A 484 34.97 -52.21 -34.91
N HIS A 485 35.88 -52.79 -35.72
CA HIS A 485 35.82 -54.17 -36.23
C HIS A 485 37.06 -55.04 -35.88
N ALA A 486 37.99 -54.56 -35.05
CA ALA A 486 39.24 -55.25 -34.66
C ALA A 486 39.09 -56.64 -34.02
N SER A 487 37.87 -57.08 -33.67
CA SER A 487 37.65 -58.40 -33.06
C SER A 487 37.94 -59.59 -33.98
N ASP A 488 38.14 -59.37 -35.28
CA ASP A 488 38.33 -60.46 -36.26
C ASP A 488 39.80 -60.92 -36.39
N THR A 489 40.78 -60.13 -35.94
CA THR A 489 42.22 -60.46 -36.05
C THR A 489 42.83 -61.10 -34.80
N MET A 490 42.07 -61.22 -33.71
CA MET A 490 42.41 -62.07 -32.55
C MET A 490 41.52 -63.32 -32.54
N SER A 491 41.62 -64.13 -33.59
CA SER A 491 41.06 -65.49 -33.63
C SER A 491 42.12 -66.49 -33.17
N GLY A 492 41.99 -66.94 -31.93
CA GLY A 492 42.85 -67.99 -31.37
C GLY A 492 42.39 -68.44 -30.00
N ASP A 493 41.28 -69.18 -29.99
CA ASP A 493 40.76 -69.98 -28.87
C ASP A 493 40.25 -69.25 -27.62
N SER A 494 39.12 -69.75 -27.12
CA SER A 494 38.38 -69.35 -25.89
C SER A 494 37.56 -68.05 -25.91
N LEU A 495 36.35 -68.08 -26.48
CA LEU A 495 35.23 -67.32 -25.91
C LEU A 495 33.94 -68.16 -25.92
N SER A 496 33.33 -68.26 -24.74
CA SER A 496 32.15 -69.07 -24.47
C SER A 496 30.89 -68.46 -25.09
N LYS A 497 29.91 -69.32 -25.43
CA LYS A 497 28.65 -68.99 -26.15
C LYS A 497 27.71 -67.97 -25.48
N GLY A 498 28.11 -67.33 -24.37
CA GLY A 498 27.34 -66.28 -23.68
C GLY A 498 27.79 -64.83 -23.99
N GLU A 499 28.99 -64.61 -24.54
CA GLU A 499 29.58 -63.27 -24.71
C GLU A 499 29.40 -62.66 -26.11
N THR A 500 28.88 -63.43 -27.07
CA THR A 500 28.65 -63.00 -28.46
C THR A 500 27.63 -61.87 -28.61
N ASN A 501 26.71 -61.70 -27.64
CA ASN A 501 25.66 -60.66 -27.68
C ASN A 501 26.07 -59.28 -27.14
N LYS A 502 27.16 -59.16 -26.37
CA LYS A 502 27.66 -57.85 -25.90
C LYS A 502 28.58 -57.20 -26.92
N SER A 503 29.39 -57.99 -27.63
CA SER A 503 30.33 -57.52 -28.66
C SER A 503 29.62 -56.99 -29.92
N THR A 504 28.46 -57.54 -30.29
CA THR A 504 27.69 -57.11 -31.47
C THR A 504 26.97 -55.77 -31.32
N ARG A 505 26.72 -55.29 -30.09
CA ARG A 505 26.07 -53.98 -29.84
C ARG A 505 27.00 -52.77 -30.00
N LEU A 506 28.32 -52.98 -30.03
CA LEU A 506 29.34 -51.93 -30.14
C LEU A 506 29.88 -51.78 -31.57
N ARG A 507 29.34 -52.54 -32.54
CA ARG A 507 29.76 -52.51 -33.95
C ARG A 507 29.04 -51.40 -34.70
N LEU A 508 29.79 -50.65 -35.50
CA LEU A 508 29.22 -49.71 -36.46
C LEU A 508 29.02 -50.43 -37.80
N SER A 509 27.93 -50.13 -38.50
CA SER A 509 27.76 -50.54 -39.90
C SER A 509 28.71 -49.78 -40.81
N GLU A 510 28.97 -50.30 -42.02
CA GLU A 510 29.86 -49.62 -42.98
C GLU A 510 29.38 -48.19 -43.32
N GLN A 511 28.07 -47.96 -43.34
CA GLN A 511 27.50 -46.62 -43.55
C GLN A 511 27.75 -45.70 -42.34
N GLU A 512 27.68 -46.23 -41.12
CA GLU A 512 27.97 -45.47 -39.91
C GLU A 512 29.47 -45.16 -39.79
N CYS A 513 30.35 -46.10 -40.17
CA CYS A 513 31.80 -45.85 -40.26
C CYS A 513 32.12 -44.74 -41.27
N ARG A 514 31.50 -44.73 -42.45
CA ARG A 514 31.65 -43.64 -43.43
C ARG A 514 31.15 -42.30 -42.90
N GLN A 515 30.04 -42.30 -42.16
CA GLN A 515 29.50 -41.08 -41.56
C GLN A 515 30.37 -40.57 -40.42
N MET A 516 30.98 -41.46 -39.62
CA MET A 516 31.93 -41.09 -38.57
C MET A 516 33.22 -40.53 -39.17
N ALA A 517 33.79 -41.16 -40.20
CA ALA A 517 34.95 -40.63 -40.92
C ALA A 517 34.67 -39.22 -41.48
N ARG A 518 33.47 -39.02 -42.05
CA ARG A 518 33.01 -37.71 -42.50
C ARG A 518 32.89 -36.70 -41.35
N TYR A 519 32.41 -37.10 -40.17
CA TYR A 519 32.36 -36.20 -39.00
C TYR A 519 33.73 -35.83 -38.49
N ILE A 520 34.66 -36.78 -38.46
CA ILE A 520 36.06 -36.57 -38.05
C ILE A 520 36.71 -35.55 -38.99
N VAL A 521 36.59 -35.68 -40.31
CA VAL A 521 37.15 -34.72 -41.28
C VAL A 521 36.49 -33.35 -41.17
N LEU A 522 35.15 -33.29 -41.11
CA LEU A 522 34.43 -32.02 -40.97
C LEU A 522 34.69 -31.31 -39.64
N ALA A 523 35.10 -32.05 -38.59
CA ALA A 523 35.44 -31.52 -37.28
C ALA A 523 36.94 -31.22 -37.14
N GLY A 524 37.84 -31.92 -37.84
CA GLY A 524 39.28 -31.68 -37.80
C GLY A 524 39.73 -30.54 -38.71
N ASP A 525 39.21 -30.46 -39.93
CA ASP A 525 39.64 -29.45 -40.91
C ASP A 525 39.09 -28.05 -40.57
N ARG A 526 39.99 -27.13 -40.23
CA ARG A 526 39.67 -25.73 -39.90
C ARG A 526 38.99 -25.00 -41.07
N GLN A 527 39.35 -25.33 -42.31
CA GLN A 527 38.80 -24.68 -43.49
C GLN A 527 37.38 -25.15 -43.78
N SER A 528 37.07 -26.42 -43.58
CA SER A 528 35.71 -26.96 -43.62
C SER A 528 34.81 -26.35 -42.55
N GLN A 529 35.31 -26.19 -41.32
CA GLN A 529 34.59 -25.47 -40.27
C GLN A 529 34.32 -24.00 -40.62
N ALA A 530 35.33 -23.27 -41.11
CA ALA A 530 35.21 -21.88 -41.52
C ALA A 530 34.21 -21.70 -42.68
N ASN A 531 34.23 -22.61 -43.66
CA ASN A 531 33.28 -22.62 -44.79
C ASN A 531 31.84 -22.92 -44.33
N TYR A 532 31.67 -23.80 -43.35
CA TYR A 532 30.36 -24.08 -42.77
C TYR A 532 29.81 -22.86 -42.02
N LEU A 533 30.65 -22.16 -41.26
CA LEU A 533 30.32 -20.92 -40.56
C LEU A 533 30.06 -19.73 -41.53
N SER A 534 30.64 -19.76 -42.73
CA SER A 534 30.37 -18.78 -43.79
C SER A 534 29.10 -19.05 -44.60
N GLY A 535 28.28 -20.02 -44.20
CA GLY A 535 26.97 -20.33 -44.81
C GLY A 535 27.01 -21.31 -45.99
N LYS A 536 28.15 -21.92 -46.33
CA LYS A 536 28.24 -22.95 -47.40
C LYS A 536 27.73 -24.31 -46.92
N LYS A 537 27.13 -25.13 -47.77
CA LYS A 537 26.63 -26.47 -47.38
C LYS A 537 27.78 -27.36 -46.84
N ARG A 538 27.47 -28.30 -45.93
CA ARG A 538 28.44 -29.32 -45.49
C ARG A 538 28.83 -30.17 -46.70
N ARG A 539 30.13 -30.33 -46.94
CA ARG A 539 30.69 -31.10 -48.05
C ARG A 539 30.26 -32.57 -47.96
N THR A 540 30.04 -33.20 -49.10
CA THR A 540 29.69 -34.64 -49.19
C THR A 540 30.95 -35.51 -49.01
N TYR A 541 30.78 -36.82 -48.80
CA TYR A 541 31.91 -37.73 -48.59
C TYR A 541 32.90 -37.70 -49.77
N GLU A 542 32.39 -37.60 -51.00
CA GLU A 542 33.21 -37.55 -52.23
C GLU A 542 33.98 -36.23 -52.38
N GLU A 543 33.39 -35.12 -51.96
CA GLU A 543 34.04 -33.79 -51.97
C GLU A 543 35.16 -33.69 -50.92
N LEU A 544 35.09 -34.48 -49.85
CA LEU A 544 36.09 -34.52 -48.77
C LEU A 544 37.30 -35.40 -49.09
N ARG A 545 37.27 -36.23 -50.15
CA ARG A 545 38.41 -37.06 -50.55
C ARG A 545 39.65 -36.28 -50.96
N ALA A 546 39.48 -35.04 -51.40
CA ALA A 546 40.57 -34.15 -51.79
C ALA A 546 41.17 -33.36 -50.61
N GLU A 547 40.56 -33.43 -49.42
CA GLU A 547 41.03 -32.75 -48.21
C GLU A 547 41.89 -33.69 -47.37
N ARG A 548 42.78 -33.11 -46.57
CA ARG A 548 43.71 -33.81 -45.68
C ARG A 548 43.71 -33.10 -44.34
N ILE A 549 43.70 -33.87 -43.25
CA ILE A 549 43.86 -33.34 -41.88
C ILE A 549 45.34 -33.39 -41.52
N ASP A 550 45.89 -32.27 -41.04
CA ASP A 550 47.28 -32.23 -40.57
C ASP A 550 47.44 -32.77 -39.14
N LEU A 551 48.68 -32.97 -38.70
CA LEU A 551 48.96 -33.48 -37.36
C LEU A 551 48.48 -32.55 -36.25
N ALA A 552 48.49 -31.23 -36.47
CA ALA A 552 48.07 -30.26 -35.45
C ALA A 552 46.54 -30.28 -35.27
N GLU A 553 45.80 -30.34 -36.38
CA GLU A 553 44.35 -30.51 -36.42
C GLU A 553 43.93 -31.87 -35.84
N TRP A 554 44.71 -32.92 -36.09
CA TRP A 554 44.50 -34.23 -35.46
C TRP A 554 44.72 -34.20 -33.95
N ILE A 555 45.77 -33.54 -33.47
CA ILE A 555 46.03 -33.36 -32.03
C ILE A 555 44.86 -32.60 -31.39
N GLU A 556 44.44 -31.48 -31.98
CA GLU A 556 43.32 -30.67 -31.47
C GLU A 556 42.00 -31.43 -31.44
N LEU A 557 41.75 -32.31 -32.41
CA LEU A 557 40.58 -33.20 -32.40
C LEU A 557 40.65 -34.27 -31.30
N CYS A 558 41.84 -34.77 -30.99
CA CYS A 558 42.05 -35.82 -29.97
C CYS A 558 42.05 -35.27 -28.53
N THR A 559 42.28 -33.97 -28.36
CA THR A 559 42.29 -33.31 -27.06
C THR A 559 40.94 -32.69 -26.78
N GLU A 560 40.14 -33.29 -25.89
CA GLU A 560 38.87 -32.69 -25.46
C GLU A 560 39.14 -31.59 -24.42
N GLY A 561 38.93 -30.31 -24.76
CA GLY A 561 39.04 -29.22 -23.78
C GLY A 561 39.01 -27.80 -24.37
N GLY A 562 38.92 -26.81 -23.48
CA GLY A 562 39.03 -25.38 -23.81
C GLY A 562 40.48 -24.91 -24.02
N MET A 563 41.39 -25.84 -24.30
CA MET A 563 42.81 -25.59 -24.44
C MET A 563 43.24 -25.87 -25.88
N ASP A 564 43.88 -24.88 -26.51
CA ASP A 564 44.42 -25.00 -27.86
C ASP A 564 45.94 -24.74 -27.85
N THR A 565 46.58 -25.03 -28.98
CA THR A 565 48.03 -24.84 -29.14
C THR A 565 48.47 -23.39 -28.94
N ALA A 566 47.58 -22.41 -29.19
CA ALA A 566 47.85 -20.99 -29.01
C ALA A 566 47.78 -20.56 -27.53
N LEU A 567 46.80 -21.06 -26.78
CA LEU A 567 46.60 -20.82 -25.37
C LEU A 567 47.70 -21.48 -24.56
N LEU A 568 48.12 -22.71 -24.92
CA LEU A 568 49.26 -23.37 -24.29
C LEU A 568 50.54 -22.54 -24.41
N LYS A 569 50.80 -21.95 -25.59
CA LYS A 569 51.95 -21.05 -25.80
C LYS A 569 51.87 -19.80 -24.93
N LYS A 570 50.68 -19.22 -24.79
CA LYS A 570 50.46 -18.07 -23.91
C LYS A 570 50.68 -18.43 -22.44
N LEU A 571 50.15 -19.57 -21.99
CA LEU A 571 50.34 -20.06 -20.62
C LEU A 571 51.81 -20.34 -20.32
N ALA A 572 52.55 -20.97 -21.25
CA ALA A 572 53.98 -21.21 -21.10
C ALA A 572 54.80 -19.91 -21.05
N HIS A 573 54.40 -18.88 -21.79
CA HIS A 573 55.03 -17.57 -21.71
C HIS A 573 54.79 -16.90 -20.35
N VAL A 574 53.55 -16.93 -19.87
CA VAL A 574 53.17 -16.35 -18.57
C VAL A 574 53.87 -17.08 -17.43
N ALA A 575 53.91 -18.42 -17.45
CA ALA A 575 54.62 -19.21 -16.44
C ALA A 575 56.11 -18.83 -16.37
N ARG A 576 56.76 -18.62 -17.53
CA ARG A 576 58.15 -18.16 -17.58
C ARG A 576 58.33 -16.76 -16.99
N GLU A 577 57.39 -15.85 -17.25
CA GLU A 577 57.41 -14.51 -16.65
C GLU A 577 57.22 -14.55 -15.13
N GLU A 578 56.35 -15.44 -14.63
CA GLU A 578 56.14 -15.67 -13.20
C GLU A 578 57.39 -16.22 -12.52
N GLU A 579 58.05 -17.22 -13.12
CA GLU A 579 59.34 -17.75 -12.64
C GLU A 579 60.43 -16.67 -12.58
N GLU A 580 60.58 -15.86 -13.64
CA GLU A 580 61.52 -14.73 -13.65
C GLU A 580 61.20 -13.69 -12.56
N HIS A 581 59.92 -13.49 -12.25
CA HIS A 581 59.49 -12.54 -11.23
C HIS A 581 59.67 -13.09 -9.80
N GLU A 582 59.52 -14.40 -9.60
CA GLU A 582 59.86 -15.08 -8.35
C GLU A 582 61.36 -15.12 -8.11
N GLU A 583 62.18 -15.39 -9.12
CA GLU A 583 63.64 -15.32 -9.03
C GLU A 583 64.10 -13.89 -8.69
N ARG A 584 63.51 -12.86 -9.30
CA ARG A 584 63.78 -11.46 -8.92
C ARG A 584 63.38 -11.18 -7.47
N ARG A 585 62.24 -11.70 -7.00
CA ARG A 585 61.84 -11.55 -5.60
C ARG A 585 62.81 -12.24 -4.65
N LEU A 586 63.23 -13.47 -4.96
CA LEU A 586 64.17 -14.23 -4.14
C LEU A 586 65.56 -13.58 -4.10
N ASN A 587 66.03 -13.02 -5.22
CA ASN A 587 67.29 -12.28 -5.27
C ASN A 587 67.24 -10.98 -4.43
N ILE A 588 66.11 -10.27 -4.44
CA ILE A 588 65.91 -9.09 -3.56
C ILE A 588 65.93 -9.48 -2.07
N PHE A 589 65.41 -10.66 -1.71
CA PHE A 589 65.46 -11.17 -0.34
C PHE A 589 66.83 -11.72 0.08
N HIS A 590 67.68 -12.14 -0.87
CA HIS A 590 69.06 -12.56 -0.59
C HIS A 590 70.07 -11.41 -0.53
N GLU A 591 69.70 -10.22 -1.04
CA GLU A 591 70.51 -8.99 -0.97
C GLU A 591 70.21 -8.10 0.27
N GLN A 592 69.28 -8.52 1.15
CA GLN A 592 69.10 -7.99 2.51
C GLN A 592 69.74 -8.90 3.54
#